data_AF-A0A962RKI2-F1
#
_entry.id   AF-A0A962RKI2-F1
#
_cell.length_a   1.000
_cell.length_b   1.000
_cell.length_c   1.000
_cell.angle_alpha   90.00
_cell.angle_beta   90.00
_cell.angle_gamma   90.00
#
_symmetry.space_group_name_H-M   'P 1'
#
loop_
_entity.id
_entity.type
_entity.pdbx_description
1 polymer ?
#
loop_
_entity_poly.entity_id
_entity_poly.type
_entity_poly.pdbx_seq_one_letter_code
_entity_poly.pdbx_strand_id
1 'polypeptide(L)' 'MNTTSTDARRPQLPMGALMLNGLGCLFLGLGAVGLLNPQALPPLAPPGVHWALIATGALMDIAGTLQIVLALRARR' A
#
# COMPACT_ATOMS: atom_id res chain seq x y z
N MET A 1 24.48 -24.66 29.53
CA MET A 1 23.01 -24.71 29.38
C MET A 1 22.68 -23.65 28.33
N ASN A 2 22.64 -24.03 27.05
CA ASN A 2 22.52 -23.09 25.94
C ASN A 2 21.06 -22.69 25.74
N THR A 3 20.75 -21.42 25.95
CA THR A 3 19.48 -20.80 25.60
C THR A 3 19.38 -20.71 24.08
N THR A 4 18.61 -21.60 23.47
CA THR A 4 18.15 -21.50 22.08
C THR A 4 17.21 -20.29 21.97
N SER A 5 17.78 -19.10 21.78
CA SER A 5 17.03 -17.90 21.45
C SER A 5 16.45 -18.04 20.04
N THR A 6 15.16 -18.31 19.97
CA THR A 6 14.20 -17.71 19.01
C THR A 6 14.78 -17.30 17.66
N ASP A 7 14.77 -18.20 16.69
CA ASP A 7 14.88 -17.83 15.27
C ASP A 7 13.56 -18.20 14.58
N ALA A 8 12.48 -17.58 15.07
CA ALA A 8 11.26 -17.47 14.31
C ALA A 8 11.65 -16.69 13.04
N ARG A 9 11.84 -17.40 11.92
CA ARG A 9 11.97 -16.83 10.57
C ARG A 9 10.75 -15.92 10.35
N ARG A 10 10.83 -14.67 10.82
CA ARG A 10 9.83 -13.67 10.49
C ARG A 10 9.84 -13.61 8.98
N PRO A 11 8.70 -13.80 8.29
CA PRO A 11 8.66 -13.52 6.88
C PRO A 11 9.12 -12.07 6.75
N GLN A 12 10.35 -11.89 6.24
CA GLN A 12 10.86 -10.59 5.84
C GLN A 12 10.05 -10.21 4.60
N LEU A 13 8.82 -9.78 4.85
CA LEU A 13 8.02 -9.10 3.85
C LEU A 13 8.86 -7.90 3.41
N PRO A 14 9.04 -7.69 2.10
CA PRO A 14 9.83 -6.58 1.62
C PRO A 14 9.24 -5.29 2.22
N MET A 15 9.97 -4.69 3.17
CA MET A 15 9.49 -3.53 3.93
C MET A 15 9.02 -2.42 2.98
N GLY A 16 9.70 -2.29 1.82
CA GLY A 16 9.30 -1.40 0.74
C GLY A 16 7.91 -1.70 0.14
N ALA A 17 7.53 -2.97 -0.05
CA ALA A 17 6.19 -3.32 -0.54
C ALA A 17 5.11 -3.05 0.51
N LEU A 18 5.44 -3.24 1.80
CA LEU A 18 4.54 -2.95 2.91
C LEU A 18 4.30 -1.44 3.05
N MET A 19 5.35 -0.63 2.92
CA MET A 19 5.25 0.82 2.87
C MET A 19 4.50 1.30 1.62
N LEU A 20 4.73 0.67 0.47
CA LEU A 20 4.06 1.01 -0.79
C LEU A 20 2.55 0.70 -0.74
N ASN A 21 2.15 -0.44 -0.16
CA ASN A 21 0.73 -0.75 0.08
C ASN A 21 0.10 0.22 1.08
N GLY A 22 0.82 0.59 2.16
CA GLY A 22 0.34 1.59 3.11
C GLY A 22 0.09 2.95 2.44
N LEU A 23 1.02 3.40 1.61
CA LEU A 23 0.87 4.62 0.79
C LEU A 23 -0.28 4.50 -0.21
N GLY A 24 -0.39 3.36 -0.91
CA GLY A 24 -1.49 3.09 -1.85
C GLY A 24 -2.86 3.18 -1.18
N CYS A 25 -3.01 2.59 0.00
CA CYS A 25 -4.22 2.70 0.82
C CYS A 25 -4.54 4.13 1.24
N LEU A 26 -3.53 4.94 1.60
CA LEU A 26 -3.74 6.35 1.92
C LEU A 26 -4.24 7.15 0.72
N PHE A 27 -3.66 6.92 -0.46
CA PHE A 27 -4.11 7.56 -1.71
C PHE A 27 -5.52 7.12 -2.12
N LEU A 28 -5.84 5.84 -2.00
CA LEU A 28 -7.19 5.29 -2.21
C LEU A 28 -8.19 5.90 -1.23
N GLY A 29 -7.84 5.96 0.05
CA GLY A 29 -8.66 6.54 1.10
C GLY A 29 -8.92 8.04 0.88
N LEU A 30 -7.89 8.82 0.57
CA LEU A 30 -8.01 10.25 0.27
C LEU A 30 -8.86 10.50 -0.98
N GLY A 31 -8.67 9.71 -2.03
CA GLY A 31 -9.48 9.80 -3.24
C GLY A 31 -10.94 9.43 -3.01
N ALA A 32 -11.20 8.34 -2.27
CA ALA A 32 -12.56 7.90 -1.93
C ALA A 32 -13.28 8.87 -1.00
N VAL A 33 -12.61 9.37 0.04
CA VAL A 33 -13.16 10.40 0.94
C VAL A 33 -13.43 11.69 0.16
N GLY A 34 -12.59 12.05 -0.81
CA GLY A 34 -12.82 13.23 -1.66
C GLY A 34 -14.02 13.10 -2.60
N LEU A 35 -14.31 11.91 -3.09
CA LEU A 35 -15.53 11.65 -3.87
C LEU A 35 -16.80 11.54 -3.01
N LEU A 36 -16.70 10.90 -1.83
CA LEU A 36 -17.85 10.64 -0.96
C LEU A 36 -18.19 11.83 -0.05
N ASN A 37 -17.19 12.61 0.33
CA ASN A 37 -17.34 13.79 1.17
C ASN A 37 -16.47 14.95 0.63
N PRO A 38 -16.92 15.60 -0.46
CA PRO A 38 -16.18 16.69 -1.10
C PRO A 38 -16.05 17.94 -0.21
N GLN A 39 -16.74 17.99 0.94
CA GLN A 39 -16.65 19.09 1.91
C GLN A 39 -15.60 18.84 3.00
N ALA A 40 -15.24 17.58 3.27
CA ALA A 40 -14.26 17.23 4.30
C ALA A 40 -12.80 17.41 3.83
N LEU A 41 -12.58 17.34 2.51
CA LEU A 41 -11.31 17.72 1.91
C LEU A 41 -11.42 19.16 1.43
N PRO A 42 -10.39 19.99 1.65
CA PRO A 42 -10.38 21.33 1.09
C PRO A 42 -10.63 21.21 -0.43
N PRO A 43 -11.36 22.16 -1.05
CA PRO A 43 -11.77 22.14 -2.46
C PRO A 43 -10.56 22.35 -3.39
N LEU A 44 -9.54 21.52 -3.21
CA LEU A 44 -8.25 21.59 -3.86
C LEU A 44 -8.32 21.05 -5.29
N ALA A 45 -9.40 20.38 -5.69
CA ALA A 45 -9.42 19.80 -7.02
C ALA A 45 -10.79 19.42 -7.61
N PRO A 46 -10.92 19.46 -8.94
CA PRO A 46 -12.06 18.88 -9.65
C PRO A 46 -12.14 17.36 -9.45
N PRO A 47 -13.32 16.74 -9.67
CA PRO A 47 -13.56 15.30 -9.47
C PRO A 47 -12.51 14.39 -10.12
N GLY A 48 -11.93 14.82 -11.25
CA GLY A 48 -10.89 14.09 -11.96
C GLY A 48 -9.61 13.84 -11.14
N VAL A 49 -9.27 14.72 -10.19
CA VAL A 49 -8.09 14.53 -9.34
C VAL A 49 -8.33 13.47 -8.28
N HIS A 50 -9.56 13.36 -7.74
CA HIS A 50 -9.89 12.27 -6.83
C HIS A 50 -9.82 10.92 -7.52
N TRP A 51 -10.28 10.83 -8.77
CA TRP A 51 -10.10 9.64 -9.60
C TRP A 51 -8.62 9.34 -9.88
N ALA A 52 -7.80 10.37 -10.11
CA ALA A 52 -6.36 10.19 -10.28
C ALA A 52 -5.67 9.68 -9.00
N LEU A 53 -6.08 10.14 -7.82
CA LEU A 53 -5.59 9.64 -6.53
C LEU A 53 -5.97 8.17 -6.33
N ILE A 54 -7.21 7.78 -6.65
CA ILE A 54 -7.67 6.40 -6.60
C ILE A 54 -6.85 5.53 -7.56
N ALA A 55 -6.68 5.94 -8.81
CA ALA A 55 -5.92 5.21 -9.82
C ALA A 55 -4.45 5.05 -9.40
N THR A 56 -3.85 6.10 -8.85
CA THR A 56 -2.46 6.07 -8.35
C THR A 56 -2.32 5.11 -7.17
N GLY A 57 -3.23 5.19 -6.20
CA GLY A 57 -3.23 4.29 -5.05
C GLY A 57 -3.43 2.83 -5.45
N ALA A 58 -4.32 2.54 -6.40
CA ALA A 58 -4.53 1.20 -6.95
C ALA A 58 -3.27 0.66 -7.67
N LEU A 59 -2.59 1.50 -8.47
CA LEU A 59 -1.34 1.10 -9.14
C LEU A 59 -0.22 0.78 -8.13
N MET A 60 -0.11 1.57 -7.05
CA MET A 60 0.85 1.31 -5.99
C MET A 60 0.55 0.00 -5.25
N ASP A 61 -0.72 -0.29 -4.97
CA ASP A 61 -1.13 -1.53 -4.31
C ASP A 61 -0.89 -2.78 -5.19
N ILE A 62 -1.17 -2.68 -6.48
CA ILE A 62 -0.84 -3.72 -7.46
C ILE A 62 0.67 -3.93 -7.52
N ALA A 63 1.47 -2.85 -7.59
CA ALA A 63 2.92 -2.94 -7.65
C ALA A 63 3.53 -3.54 -6.37
N GLY A 64 3.01 -3.18 -5.18
CA GLY A 64 3.41 -3.76 -3.90
C GLY A 64 3.10 -5.24 -3.83
N THR A 65 1.87 -5.62 -4.23
CA THR A 65 1.44 -7.02 -4.30
C THR A 65 2.29 -7.83 -5.29
N LEU A 66 2.58 -7.27 -6.47
CA LEU A 66 3.41 -7.92 -7.48
C LEU A 66 4.83 -8.18 -6.95
N GLN A 67 5.42 -7.22 -6.24
CA GLN A 67 6.73 -7.40 -5.61
C GLN A 67 6.72 -8.50 -4.53
N ILE A 68 5.65 -8.60 -3.73
CA ILE A 68 5.50 -9.69 -2.75
C ILE A 68 5.40 -11.04 -3.46
N VAL A 69 4.58 -11.14 -4.51
CA VAL A 69 4.42 -12.37 -5.30
C VAL A 69 5.74 -12.79 -5.95
N LEU A 70 6.46 -11.84 -6.56
CA LEU A 70 7.77 -12.09 -7.17
C LEU A 70 8.80 -12.54 -6.13
N ALA A 71 8.84 -11.90 -4.96
CA ALA A 71 9.72 -12.28 -3.86
C ALA A 71 9.42 -13.68 -3.31
N LEU A 72 8.15 -14.09 -3.28
CA LEU A 72 7.75 -15.45 -2.92
C LEU A 72 8.13 -16.47 -4.00
N ARG A 73 7.99 -16.10 -5.28
CA ARG A 73 8.33 -16.96 -6.42
C ARG A 73 9.83 -17.22 -6.52
N ALA A 74 10.67 -16.21 -6.27
CA ALA A 74 12.13 -16.33 -6.28
C ALA A 74 12.69 -17.22 -5.16
N ARG A 75 11.87 -17.61 -4.18
CA ARG A 75 12.24 -18.52 -3.08
C ARG A 75 11.84 -19.98 -3.33
N ARG A 76 11.17 -20.29 -4.43
CA ARG A 76 10.86 -21.67 -4.88
C ARG A 76 11.85 -22.09 -5.95
#